data_AF-B6CQA1-F1
#
_entry.id   AF-B6CQA1-F1
#
_cell.length_a   1.000
_cell.length_b   1.000
_cell.length_c   1.000
_cell.angle_alpha   90.00
_cell.angle_beta   90.00
_cell.angle_gamma   90.00
#
_symmetry.space_group_name_H-M   'P 1'
#
loop_
_entity.id
_entity.type
_entity.pdbx_description
1 polymer ?
#
loop_
_entity_poly.entity_id
_entity_poly.type
_entity_poly.pdbx_seq_one_letter_code
_entity_poly.pdbx_strand_id
1 'polypeptide(L)'
;QIFQPLHTLRNAEKELLPGFHQFEWQPALKNVSSSWDVGIIDGLSGWTTFVDDVPADTIARRFRYDVALVSALKDLEEDIMDGLRERGLEDSMCTSGFTVVVKEACDGMGDVSEKHGTGPAVPEKAVRFSFTIMSISIRVEGEDDGITIFQEQKPNSELSCRPLCLMFVDESDHETLTAILGPVVAERKAMMESRLIVSVGGLLRSFRFFFRGTGYDEKMVREMEGLEASGSTYICTLCDSTRAEASQNMVLHSITRSHDENLDRYEIWRTNPFSESADELRDRVKGVSAKPFMETQPTLDALHCDIGNATEFYKIFQDEIGEVYQRSNPSREERRRWRSTLDKQLRKKMKLKPVMRMNGNYARRLMTREAVEAVCELVPSEERREALRRLMELYVQMKPVWRSTCPSRDCPDQLCRYSYNSQQFADLLSTMFKYRYDGKITNYLHKTLAHVPEIVERDGSIGAWASEGNESGNKLFRRFRKMNARQSKTFELEDVLKH
;
A
#
# COMPACT_ATOMS: atom_id res chain seq x y z
N GLN A 1 2.99 -38.65 -26.63
CA GLN A 1 2.35 -37.86 -25.55
C GLN A 1 2.77 -36.41 -25.77
N ILE A 2 1.86 -35.43 -25.77
CA ILE A 2 2.17 -34.03 -26.08
C ILE A 2 2.70 -33.29 -24.85
N PHE A 3 2.04 -33.48 -23.69
CA PHE A 3 2.45 -32.86 -22.44
C PHE A 3 3.45 -33.72 -21.67
N GLN A 4 4.40 -33.06 -21.01
CA GLN A 4 5.33 -33.68 -20.09
C GLN A 4 4.60 -34.17 -18.81
N PRO A 5 5.07 -35.25 -18.18
CA PRO A 5 4.48 -35.76 -16.95
C PRO A 5 4.78 -34.84 -15.75
N LEU A 6 3.96 -34.94 -14.71
CA LEU A 6 4.03 -34.06 -13.52
C LEU A 6 5.39 -34.07 -12.81
N HIS A 7 6.09 -35.21 -12.78
CA HIS A 7 7.41 -35.28 -12.12
C HIS A 7 8.47 -34.45 -12.85
N THR A 8 8.39 -34.38 -14.19
CA THR A 8 9.26 -33.52 -14.99
C THR A 8 8.99 -32.06 -14.69
N LEU A 9 7.70 -31.66 -14.63
CA LEU A 9 7.32 -30.29 -14.29
C LEU A 9 7.75 -29.89 -12.86
N ARG A 10 7.62 -30.80 -11.88
CA ARG A 10 8.10 -30.58 -10.50
C ARG A 10 9.61 -30.44 -10.38
N ASN A 11 10.37 -31.05 -11.29
CA ASN A 11 11.82 -30.85 -11.34
C ASN A 11 12.18 -29.56 -12.07
N ALA A 12 11.44 -29.20 -13.12
CA ALA A 12 11.64 -27.95 -13.86
C ALA A 12 11.35 -26.70 -13.00
N GLU A 13 10.30 -26.72 -12.17
CA GLU A 13 9.97 -25.57 -11.31
C GLU A 13 11.04 -25.26 -10.25
N LYS A 14 11.93 -26.20 -9.92
CA LYS A 14 12.98 -25.99 -8.90
C LYS A 14 13.93 -24.85 -9.27
N GLU A 15 14.19 -24.65 -10.55
CA GLU A 15 15.04 -23.56 -11.04
C GLU A 15 14.39 -22.18 -10.80
N LEU A 16 13.06 -22.11 -10.86
CA LEU A 16 12.31 -20.87 -10.72
C LEU A 16 12.07 -20.48 -9.25
N LEU A 17 12.14 -21.44 -8.33
CA LEU A 17 11.86 -21.21 -6.91
C LEU A 17 13.07 -20.62 -6.17
N PRO A 18 12.84 -19.82 -5.12
CA PRO A 18 13.89 -19.41 -4.20
C PRO A 18 14.65 -20.62 -3.63
N GLY A 19 15.97 -20.48 -3.52
CA GLY A 19 16.87 -21.54 -3.02
C GLY A 19 17.67 -22.27 -4.11
N PHE A 20 17.62 -21.81 -5.36
CA PHE A 20 18.30 -22.46 -6.49
C PHE A 20 19.61 -21.80 -6.90
N HIS A 21 19.60 -20.48 -7.14
CA HIS A 21 20.77 -19.75 -7.63
C HIS A 21 21.72 -19.39 -6.49
N GLN A 22 23.01 -19.64 -6.68
CA GLN A 22 24.05 -19.22 -5.73
C GLN A 22 24.27 -17.70 -5.80
N PHE A 23 24.45 -17.08 -4.63
CA PHE A 23 24.73 -15.65 -4.48
C PHE A 23 25.50 -15.40 -3.18
N GLU A 24 26.02 -14.18 -3.01
CA GLU A 24 26.60 -13.72 -1.76
C GLU A 24 26.36 -12.22 -1.52
N TRP A 25 26.52 -11.77 -0.28
CA TRP A 25 26.39 -10.36 0.12
C TRP A 25 27.74 -9.83 0.59
N GLN A 26 28.08 -8.61 0.19
CA GLN A 26 29.34 -7.96 0.54
C GLN A 26 29.11 -6.51 1.06
N PRO A 27 29.32 -6.25 2.36
CA PRO A 27 29.71 -7.21 3.43
C PRO A 27 28.60 -8.24 3.75
N ALA A 28 28.95 -9.32 4.44
CA ALA A 28 27.96 -10.32 4.87
C ALA A 28 26.82 -9.69 5.70
N LEU A 29 25.59 -10.16 5.48
CA LEU A 29 24.42 -9.65 6.19
C LEU A 29 24.50 -9.94 7.69
N LYS A 30 24.23 -8.92 8.51
CA LYS A 30 24.18 -9.08 9.97
C LYS A 30 22.95 -9.91 10.34
N ASN A 31 23.15 -10.92 11.19
CA ASN A 31 22.09 -11.74 11.77
C ASN A 31 21.24 -12.51 10.74
N VAL A 32 21.75 -12.73 9.53
CA VAL A 32 21.11 -13.55 8.48
C VAL A 32 22.06 -14.69 8.11
N SER A 33 21.52 -15.90 7.92
CA SER A 33 22.30 -17.07 7.53
C SER A 33 22.94 -16.91 6.14
N SER A 34 24.16 -17.43 5.95
CA SER A 34 24.88 -17.41 4.68
C SER A 34 24.48 -18.52 3.69
N SER A 35 23.68 -19.49 4.11
CA SER A 35 23.17 -20.54 3.21
C SER A 35 22.23 -19.92 2.18
N TRP A 36 22.39 -20.24 0.90
CA TRP A 36 21.59 -19.69 -0.21
C TRP A 36 20.51 -20.66 -0.70
N ASP A 37 20.53 -21.90 -0.22
CA ASP A 37 19.72 -23.05 -0.68
C ASP A 37 18.45 -23.29 0.15
N VAL A 38 18.02 -22.29 0.93
CA VAL A 38 16.78 -22.36 1.71
C VAL A 38 15.56 -22.05 0.85
N GLY A 39 14.56 -22.94 0.87
CA GLY A 39 13.28 -22.76 0.19
C GLY A 39 12.20 -22.12 1.09
N ILE A 40 11.00 -22.70 1.09
CA ILE A 40 9.91 -22.28 1.98
C ILE A 40 10.25 -22.66 3.42
N ILE A 41 10.15 -21.68 4.32
CA ILE A 41 10.39 -21.85 5.76
C ILE A 41 9.12 -21.59 6.56
N ASP A 42 9.08 -22.16 7.77
CA ASP A 42 8.04 -21.85 8.74
C ASP A 42 8.21 -20.40 9.24
N GLY A 43 7.15 -19.59 9.10
CA GLY A 43 7.17 -18.19 9.51
C GLY A 43 7.31 -17.99 11.01
N LEU A 44 7.01 -19.01 11.83
CA LEU A 44 7.20 -18.97 13.28
C LEU A 44 8.68 -18.79 13.71
N SER A 45 9.63 -19.07 12.80
CA SER A 45 11.05 -18.75 12.99
C SER A 45 11.66 -19.25 14.32
N GLY A 46 11.23 -20.43 14.79
CA GLY A 46 11.75 -21.07 16.00
C GLY A 46 10.99 -20.73 17.30
N TRP A 47 9.78 -20.17 17.22
CA TRP A 47 8.91 -19.97 18.38
C TRP A 47 8.77 -21.27 19.19
N THR A 48 9.16 -21.22 20.46
CA THR A 48 9.01 -22.36 21.37
C THR A 48 7.54 -22.62 21.63
N THR A 49 7.12 -23.87 21.49
CA THR A 49 5.72 -24.28 21.70
C THR A 49 5.51 -24.85 23.11
N PHE A 50 6.18 -24.29 24.12
CA PHE A 50 5.95 -24.68 25.52
C PHE A 50 4.63 -24.08 26.01
N VAL A 51 3.92 -24.82 26.86
CA VAL A 51 2.60 -24.40 27.38
C VAL A 51 2.69 -23.15 28.25
N ASP A 52 3.86 -22.91 28.87
CA ASP A 52 4.10 -21.75 29.72
C ASP A 52 4.45 -20.47 28.93
N ASP A 53 4.79 -20.60 27.64
CA ASP A 53 5.12 -19.48 26.75
C ASP A 53 3.85 -18.92 26.07
N VAL A 54 3.98 -17.76 25.41
CA VAL A 54 2.91 -17.18 24.58
C VAL A 54 2.51 -18.19 23.49
N PRO A 55 1.21 -18.54 23.36
CA PRO A 55 0.75 -19.53 22.38
C PRO A 55 1.11 -19.15 20.95
N ALA A 56 1.63 -20.12 20.20
CA ALA A 56 1.88 -19.99 18.78
C ALA A 56 0.60 -20.28 17.96
N ASP A 57 -0.46 -19.52 18.21
CA ASP A 57 -1.79 -19.69 17.59
C ASP A 57 -1.86 -19.06 16.18
N THR A 58 -0.85 -19.33 15.38
CA THR A 58 -0.77 -18.89 13.99
C THR A 58 -0.10 -19.96 13.12
N ILE A 59 -0.37 -19.89 11.83
CA ILE A 59 0.34 -20.66 10.82
C ILE A 59 0.86 -19.65 9.80
N ALA A 60 2.17 -19.67 9.57
CA ALA A 60 2.82 -18.80 8.62
C ALA A 60 3.82 -19.57 7.76
N ARG A 61 3.95 -19.17 6.50
CA ARG A 61 4.99 -19.66 5.59
C ARG A 61 5.59 -18.46 4.88
N ARG A 62 6.91 -18.48 4.72
CA ARG A 62 7.62 -17.42 4.00
C ARG A 62 8.81 -17.96 3.23
N PHE A 63 9.29 -17.16 2.29
CA PHE A 63 10.67 -17.29 1.82
C PHE A 63 11.59 -16.40 2.69
N ARG A 64 12.87 -16.77 2.77
CA ARG A 64 13.88 -15.83 3.25
C ARG A 64 14.05 -14.72 2.22
N TYR A 65 14.10 -13.47 2.67
CA TYR A 65 13.83 -12.32 1.82
C TYR A 65 14.91 -12.10 0.76
N ASP A 66 16.18 -12.17 1.15
CA ASP A 66 17.31 -12.11 0.23
C ASP A 66 17.26 -13.22 -0.85
N VAL A 67 16.89 -14.45 -0.48
CA VAL A 67 16.78 -15.57 -1.43
C VAL A 67 15.63 -15.33 -2.42
N ALA A 68 14.49 -14.82 -1.93
CA ALA A 68 13.36 -14.45 -2.78
C ALA A 68 13.72 -13.29 -3.74
N LEU A 69 14.48 -12.29 -3.27
CA LEU A 69 14.96 -11.19 -4.09
C LEU A 69 15.93 -11.67 -5.17
N VAL A 70 16.85 -12.57 -4.84
CA VAL A 70 17.79 -13.14 -5.83
C VAL A 70 17.03 -13.92 -6.90
N SER A 71 16.07 -14.77 -6.51
CA SER A 71 15.23 -15.51 -7.46
C SER A 71 14.42 -14.54 -8.35
N ALA A 72 13.82 -13.49 -7.78
CA ALA A 72 13.09 -12.50 -8.55
C ALA A 72 13.97 -11.68 -9.51
N LEU A 73 15.19 -11.33 -9.09
CA LEU A 73 16.16 -10.62 -9.93
C LEU A 73 16.69 -11.52 -11.04
N LYS A 74 16.87 -12.81 -10.74
CA LYS A 74 17.29 -13.83 -11.70
C LYS A 74 16.27 -14.09 -12.79
N ASP A 75 14.99 -14.06 -12.43
CA ASP A 75 13.88 -14.14 -13.39
C ASP A 75 13.88 -12.95 -14.37
N LEU A 76 14.47 -11.81 -14.00
CA LEU A 76 14.63 -10.62 -14.84
C LEU A 76 15.96 -10.60 -15.61
N GLU A 77 16.72 -11.69 -15.64
CA GLU A 77 18.04 -11.73 -16.30
C GLU A 77 17.97 -11.36 -17.78
N GLU A 78 16.98 -11.88 -18.52
CA GLU A 78 16.80 -11.56 -19.94
C GLU A 78 16.49 -10.07 -20.13
N ASP A 79 15.54 -9.52 -19.37
CA ASP A 79 15.16 -8.10 -19.43
C ASP A 79 16.31 -7.16 -19.07
N ILE A 80 17.13 -7.52 -18.07
CA ILE A 80 18.32 -6.75 -17.69
C ILE A 80 19.33 -6.73 -18.85
N MET A 81 19.59 -7.89 -19.46
CA MET A 81 20.54 -8.00 -20.55
C MET A 81 20.05 -7.31 -21.83
N ASP A 82 18.75 -7.36 -22.12
CA ASP A 82 18.14 -6.57 -23.19
C ASP A 82 18.24 -5.07 -22.92
N GLY A 83 17.92 -4.61 -21.72
CA GLY A 83 18.04 -3.21 -21.35
C GLY A 83 19.47 -2.68 -21.46
N LEU A 84 20.48 -3.48 -21.12
CA LEU A 84 21.89 -3.10 -21.33
C LEU A 84 22.22 -2.95 -22.82
N ARG A 85 21.79 -3.92 -23.65
CA ARG A 85 21.98 -3.86 -25.12
C ARG A 85 21.29 -2.65 -25.74
N GLU A 86 20.04 -2.38 -25.37
CA GLU A 86 19.26 -1.24 -25.89
C GLU A 86 19.90 0.11 -25.56
N ARG A 87 20.57 0.21 -24.40
CA ARG A 87 21.30 1.42 -23.98
C ARG A 87 22.71 1.51 -24.55
N GLY A 88 23.16 0.52 -25.33
CA GLY A 88 24.51 0.47 -25.90
C GLY A 88 25.61 0.34 -24.84
N LEU A 89 25.28 -0.23 -23.68
CA LEU A 89 26.22 -0.40 -22.57
C LEU A 89 26.96 -1.73 -22.71
N GLU A 90 28.29 -1.70 -22.68
CA GLU A 90 29.11 -2.91 -22.78
C GLU A 90 28.99 -3.77 -21.50
N ASP A 91 28.65 -5.05 -21.69
CA ASP A 91 28.44 -6.01 -20.60
C ASP A 91 29.65 -6.14 -19.66
N SER A 92 30.86 -6.11 -20.20
CA SER A 92 32.11 -6.24 -19.44
C SER A 92 32.42 -5.04 -18.55
N MET A 93 31.93 -3.84 -18.90
CA MET A 93 32.11 -2.62 -18.09
C MET A 93 31.03 -2.50 -17.01
N CYS A 94 29.85 -3.05 -17.26
CA CYS A 94 28.68 -2.94 -16.39
C CYS A 94 28.63 -4.06 -15.34
N THR A 95 29.70 -4.30 -14.60
CA THR A 95 29.74 -5.35 -13.55
C THR A 95 29.39 -4.82 -12.16
N SER A 96 29.35 -3.51 -11.97
CA SER A 96 28.99 -2.89 -10.69
C SER A 96 28.15 -1.63 -10.91
N GLY A 97 27.59 -1.08 -9.84
CA GLY A 97 26.81 0.16 -9.90
C GLY A 97 25.32 -0.05 -10.18
N PHE A 98 24.82 -1.29 -10.17
CA PHE A 98 23.38 -1.53 -10.28
C PHE A 98 22.65 -1.13 -9.01
N THR A 99 21.46 -0.58 -9.23
CA THR A 99 20.52 -0.15 -8.21
C THR A 99 19.16 -0.73 -8.53
N VAL A 100 18.62 -1.50 -7.59
CA VAL A 100 17.30 -2.12 -7.68
C VAL A 100 16.37 -1.39 -6.73
N VAL A 101 15.24 -0.90 -7.25
CA VAL A 101 14.20 -0.27 -6.42
C VAL A 101 13.05 -1.26 -6.26
N VAL A 102 12.72 -1.59 -5.02
CA VAL A 102 11.73 -2.60 -4.65
C VAL A 102 10.55 -1.93 -3.95
N LYS A 103 9.34 -2.15 -4.46
CA LYS A 103 8.09 -1.81 -3.77
C LYS A 103 7.72 -2.94 -2.83
N GLU A 104 7.51 -2.63 -1.55
CA GLU A 104 7.01 -3.57 -0.56
C GLU A 104 5.54 -3.26 -0.24
N ALA A 105 4.75 -4.31 0.00
CA ALA A 105 3.32 -4.19 0.26
C ALA A 105 2.86 -5.26 1.26
N CYS A 106 2.01 -4.86 2.19
CA CYS A 106 1.38 -5.76 3.16
C CYS A 106 -0.09 -5.36 3.32
N ASP A 107 -0.96 -6.35 3.28
CA ASP A 107 -2.40 -6.12 3.39
C ASP A 107 -3.08 -7.25 4.17
N GLY A 108 -4.06 -6.87 4.98
CA GLY A 108 -4.91 -7.78 5.73
C GLY A 108 -6.15 -8.17 4.94
N MET A 109 -6.53 -9.44 5.05
CA MET A 109 -7.67 -10.01 4.36
C MET A 109 -8.59 -10.73 5.34
N GLY A 110 -9.82 -10.24 5.44
CA GLY A 110 -10.90 -10.90 6.19
C GLY A 110 -11.59 -12.02 5.40
N ASP A 111 -12.54 -12.69 6.05
CA ASP A 111 -13.38 -13.75 5.47
C ASP A 111 -12.55 -14.89 4.87
N VAL A 112 -11.56 -15.38 5.63
CA VAL A 112 -10.72 -16.53 5.25
C VAL A 112 -11.10 -17.71 6.13
N SER A 113 -12.07 -18.51 5.69
CA SER A 113 -12.61 -19.60 6.51
C SER A 113 -11.54 -20.55 7.02
N GLU A 114 -11.57 -20.83 8.31
CA GLU A 114 -10.73 -21.83 8.95
C GLU A 114 -11.08 -23.23 8.42
N LYS A 115 -10.08 -24.08 8.20
CA LYS A 115 -10.32 -25.50 7.88
C LYS A 115 -10.48 -26.29 9.17
N HIS A 116 -11.25 -27.38 9.15
CA HIS A 116 -11.05 -28.42 10.16
C HIS A 116 -9.64 -29.03 10.03
N GLY A 117 -9.09 -29.58 11.11
CA GLY A 117 -7.75 -30.17 11.13
C GLY A 117 -7.23 -30.42 12.54
N THR A 118 -5.97 -30.83 12.64
CA THR A 118 -5.32 -31.21 13.90
C THR A 118 -4.93 -30.03 14.81
N GLY A 119 -5.10 -28.79 14.34
CA GLY A 119 -4.70 -27.56 15.05
C GLY A 119 -3.46 -26.87 14.42
N PRO A 120 -3.04 -25.72 14.96
CA PRO A 120 -3.70 -24.96 16.04
C PRO A 120 -5.03 -24.33 15.57
N ALA A 121 -5.81 -23.78 16.50
CA ALA A 121 -6.91 -22.89 16.14
C ALA A 121 -6.31 -21.62 15.53
N VAL A 122 -6.87 -21.14 14.43
CA VAL A 122 -6.34 -19.97 13.72
C VAL A 122 -7.45 -18.97 13.40
N PRO A 123 -7.17 -17.66 13.35
CA PRO A 123 -8.19 -16.67 13.03
C PRO A 123 -8.69 -16.80 11.59
N GLU A 124 -9.93 -16.40 11.32
CA GLU A 124 -10.51 -16.36 9.96
C GLU A 124 -10.06 -15.11 9.16
N LYS A 125 -8.84 -14.65 9.43
CA LYS A 125 -8.17 -13.54 8.78
C LYS A 125 -6.77 -14.00 8.36
N ALA A 126 -6.28 -13.43 7.27
CA ALA A 126 -4.93 -13.66 6.81
C ALA A 126 -4.24 -12.34 6.49
N VAL A 127 -2.93 -12.28 6.70
CA VAL A 127 -2.09 -11.17 6.24
C VAL A 127 -1.17 -11.70 5.16
N ARG A 128 -0.99 -10.92 4.09
CA ARG A 128 -0.07 -11.24 3.00
C ARG A 128 0.92 -10.11 2.81
N PHE A 129 2.20 -10.44 2.97
CA PHE A 129 3.33 -9.58 2.66
C PHE A 129 3.93 -9.99 1.31
N SER A 130 4.21 -9.01 0.46
CA SER A 130 4.73 -9.21 -0.90
C SER A 130 5.66 -8.07 -1.32
N PHE A 131 6.35 -8.26 -2.44
CA PHE A 131 7.18 -7.23 -3.04
C PHE A 131 7.11 -7.28 -4.58
N THR A 132 7.55 -6.19 -5.20
CA THR A 132 7.68 -6.04 -6.66
C THR A 132 8.97 -5.29 -6.97
N ILE A 133 9.79 -5.81 -7.89
CA ILE A 133 10.93 -5.06 -8.43
C ILE A 133 10.36 -4.01 -9.39
N MET A 134 10.52 -2.74 -9.05
CA MET A 134 9.93 -1.62 -9.79
C MET A 134 10.83 -1.14 -10.91
N SER A 135 12.13 -1.05 -10.63
CA SER A 135 13.13 -0.63 -11.61
C SER A 135 14.51 -1.14 -11.27
N ILE A 136 15.33 -1.30 -12.29
CA ILE A 136 16.76 -1.56 -12.17
C ILE A 136 17.47 -0.51 -13.00
N SER A 137 18.38 0.22 -12.38
CA SER A 137 19.24 1.21 -13.04
C SER A 137 20.70 0.90 -12.80
N ILE A 138 21.58 1.46 -13.62
CA ILE A 138 23.02 1.38 -13.45
C ILE A 138 23.60 2.80 -13.40
N ARG A 139 24.54 3.03 -12.50
CA ARG A 139 25.37 4.24 -12.50
C ARG A 139 26.76 3.88 -13.03
N VAL A 140 27.14 4.45 -14.15
CA VAL A 140 28.46 4.28 -14.79
C VAL A 140 29.38 5.40 -14.30
N GLU A 141 30.68 5.13 -14.20
CA GLU A 141 31.68 6.15 -13.81
C GLU A 141 31.68 7.32 -14.80
N GLY A 142 31.49 8.55 -14.30
CA GLY A 142 31.51 9.78 -15.10
C GLY A 142 30.14 10.37 -15.46
N GLU A 143 29.04 9.66 -15.14
CA GLU A 143 27.66 10.18 -15.27
C GLU A 143 27.02 10.45 -13.90
N ASP A 144 26.35 11.61 -13.77
CA ASP A 144 25.73 12.03 -12.51
C ASP A 144 24.40 11.29 -12.24
N ASP A 145 23.62 11.00 -13.29
CA ASP A 145 22.31 10.35 -13.21
C ASP A 145 22.39 8.85 -13.58
N GLY A 146 21.61 8.02 -12.88
CA GLY A 146 21.56 6.58 -13.17
C GLY A 146 20.73 6.28 -14.43
N ILE A 147 21.24 5.41 -15.31
CA ILE A 147 20.54 4.96 -16.51
C ILE A 147 19.58 3.83 -16.14
N THR A 148 18.28 4.00 -16.38
CA THR A 148 17.28 2.93 -16.19
C THR A 148 17.41 1.85 -17.27
N ILE A 149 17.65 0.62 -16.82
CA ILE A 149 17.78 -0.60 -17.62
C ILE A 149 16.46 -1.35 -17.70
N PHE A 150 15.77 -1.48 -16.56
CA PHE A 150 14.46 -2.11 -16.47
C PHE A 150 13.51 -1.22 -15.70
N GLN A 151 12.25 -1.16 -16.13
CA GLN A 151 11.15 -0.50 -15.43
C GLN A 151 9.89 -1.33 -15.62
N GLU A 152 9.26 -1.73 -14.52
CA GLU A 152 8.00 -2.48 -14.54
C GLU A 152 6.90 -1.64 -15.19
N GLN A 153 6.35 -2.14 -16.30
CA GLN A 153 5.36 -1.43 -17.11
C GLN A 153 3.96 -1.44 -16.48
N LYS A 154 3.65 -2.48 -15.68
CA LYS A 154 2.33 -2.67 -15.07
C LYS A 154 2.49 -2.96 -13.57
N PRO A 155 2.98 -2.00 -12.76
CA PRO A 155 3.30 -2.22 -11.34
C PRO A 155 2.08 -2.47 -10.44
N ASN A 156 0.87 -2.33 -10.98
CA ASN A 156 -0.40 -2.62 -10.33
C ASN A 156 -1.02 -3.96 -10.78
N SER A 157 -0.29 -4.74 -11.59
CA SER A 157 -0.68 -6.09 -12.00
C SER A 157 -0.43 -7.08 -10.86
N GLU A 158 -1.32 -8.06 -10.68
CA GLU A 158 -1.06 -9.19 -9.79
C GLU A 158 0.12 -10.05 -10.25
N LEU A 159 0.50 -9.98 -11.53
CA LEU A 159 1.58 -10.81 -12.11
C LEU A 159 2.98 -10.35 -11.69
N SER A 160 3.16 -9.07 -11.37
CA SER A 160 4.44 -8.52 -10.92
C SER A 160 4.57 -8.53 -9.39
N CYS A 161 3.51 -8.93 -8.66
CA CYS A 161 3.45 -8.94 -7.20
C CYS A 161 3.86 -10.32 -6.66
N ARG A 162 5.08 -10.42 -6.13
CA ARG A 162 5.65 -11.69 -5.64
C ARG A 162 5.35 -11.88 -4.16
N PRO A 163 4.63 -12.96 -3.75
CA PRO A 163 4.34 -13.20 -2.35
C PRO A 163 5.62 -13.59 -1.60
N LEU A 164 5.84 -13.01 -0.42
CA LEU A 164 6.99 -13.29 0.42
C LEU A 164 6.61 -14.05 1.69
N CYS A 165 5.54 -13.60 2.36
CA CYS A 165 5.08 -14.18 3.61
C CYS A 165 3.55 -14.23 3.65
N LEU A 166 3.01 -15.41 3.98
CA LEU A 166 1.59 -15.66 4.22
C LEU A 166 1.41 -16.07 5.66
N MET A 167 0.39 -15.53 6.32
CA MET A 167 0.07 -15.86 7.71
C MET A 167 -1.43 -15.79 7.99
N PHE A 168 -1.93 -16.67 8.86
CA PHE A 168 -3.26 -16.52 9.45
C PHE A 168 -3.16 -15.72 10.75
N VAL A 169 -3.35 -14.40 10.62
CA VAL A 169 -3.22 -13.40 11.69
C VAL A 169 -4.26 -12.31 11.44
N ASP A 170 -4.79 -11.72 12.51
CA ASP A 170 -5.53 -10.46 12.41
C ASP A 170 -4.52 -9.32 12.35
N GLU A 171 -4.59 -8.44 11.36
CA GLU A 171 -3.71 -7.26 11.28
C GLU A 171 -3.77 -6.35 12.51
N SER A 172 -4.84 -6.46 13.30
CA SER A 172 -4.98 -5.75 14.58
C SER A 172 -4.35 -6.47 15.78
N ASP A 173 -3.89 -7.71 15.62
CA ASP A 173 -3.08 -8.42 16.62
C ASP A 173 -1.60 -8.07 16.42
N HIS A 174 -1.19 -6.98 17.07
CA HIS A 174 0.15 -6.43 16.95
C HIS A 174 1.23 -7.40 17.43
N GLU A 175 0.96 -8.21 18.47
CA GLU A 175 1.94 -9.13 19.05
C GLU A 175 2.32 -10.22 18.05
N THR A 176 1.32 -10.92 17.51
CA THR A 176 1.55 -11.98 16.53
C THR A 176 2.09 -11.41 15.22
N LEU A 177 1.57 -10.26 14.76
CA LEU A 177 2.04 -9.64 13.51
C LEU A 177 3.51 -9.25 13.57
N THR A 178 3.94 -8.63 14.67
CA THR A 178 5.35 -8.23 14.86
C THR A 178 6.26 -9.43 15.09
N ALA A 179 5.80 -10.48 15.77
CA ALA A 179 6.56 -11.72 15.94
C ALA A 179 6.87 -12.39 14.59
N ILE A 180 5.89 -12.45 13.67
CA ILE A 180 6.06 -13.06 12.35
C ILE A 180 6.84 -12.16 11.38
N LEU A 181 6.58 -10.85 11.37
CA LEU A 181 7.25 -9.91 10.45
C LEU A 181 8.61 -9.40 10.95
N GLY A 182 8.93 -9.58 12.24
CA GLY A 182 10.21 -9.16 12.84
C GLY A 182 11.44 -9.66 12.07
N PRO A 183 11.55 -10.97 11.77
CA PRO A 183 12.65 -11.50 10.95
C PRO A 183 12.71 -10.87 9.54
N VAL A 184 11.57 -10.60 8.90
CA VAL A 184 11.52 -9.96 7.58
C VAL A 184 12.06 -8.54 7.63
N VAL A 185 11.70 -7.77 8.67
CA VAL A 185 12.23 -6.42 8.90
C VAL A 185 13.73 -6.45 9.19
N ALA A 186 14.20 -7.42 9.97
CA ALA A 186 15.63 -7.58 10.27
C ALA A 186 16.44 -7.87 9.00
N GLU A 187 15.95 -8.78 8.14
CA GLU A 187 16.54 -9.08 6.83
C GLU A 187 16.56 -7.83 5.94
N ARG A 188 15.45 -7.08 5.85
CA ARG A 188 15.36 -5.81 5.10
C ARG A 188 16.42 -4.82 5.56
N LYS A 189 16.54 -4.56 6.87
CA LYS A 189 17.53 -3.64 7.44
C LYS A 189 18.97 -4.07 7.16
N ALA A 190 19.27 -5.36 7.23
CA ALA A 190 20.59 -5.88 6.92
C ALA A 190 20.96 -5.69 5.43
N MET A 191 20.00 -5.88 4.53
CA MET A 191 20.22 -5.76 3.08
C MET A 191 20.52 -4.33 2.61
N MET A 192 20.00 -3.30 3.30
CA MET A 192 20.26 -1.89 2.94
C MET A 192 21.74 -1.50 3.08
N GLU A 193 22.49 -2.16 3.95
CA GLU A 193 23.91 -1.87 4.24
C GLU A 193 24.89 -2.71 3.41
N SER A 194 24.38 -3.56 2.51
CA SER A 194 25.19 -4.51 1.76
C SER A 194 24.92 -4.45 0.25
N ARG A 195 25.80 -5.09 -0.52
CA ARG A 195 25.67 -5.27 -1.95
C ARG A 195 25.54 -6.74 -2.27
N LEU A 196 24.53 -7.09 -3.06
CA LEU A 196 24.36 -8.43 -3.57
C LEU A 196 25.34 -8.67 -4.72
N ILE A 197 25.99 -9.83 -4.73
CA ILE A 197 26.82 -10.33 -5.82
C ILE A 197 26.17 -11.60 -6.38
N VAL A 198 25.83 -11.57 -7.67
CA VAL A 198 25.16 -12.68 -8.36
C VAL A 198 25.56 -12.73 -9.84
N SER A 199 25.63 -13.92 -10.42
CA SER A 199 26.11 -14.14 -11.80
C SER A 199 25.01 -13.88 -12.85
N VAL A 200 24.83 -12.68 -13.39
CA VAL A 200 23.82 -12.32 -14.41
C VAL A 200 24.46 -12.09 -15.78
N GLY A 201 23.97 -12.75 -16.82
CA GLY A 201 24.54 -12.72 -18.16
C GLY A 201 25.92 -13.39 -18.24
N GLY A 202 26.15 -14.40 -17.40
CA GLY A 202 27.44 -15.10 -17.28
C GLY A 202 28.55 -14.33 -16.54
N LEU A 203 28.27 -13.13 -16.02
CA LEU A 203 29.23 -12.31 -15.25
C LEU A 203 28.73 -12.08 -13.82
N LEU A 204 29.65 -12.04 -12.86
CA LEU A 204 29.32 -11.59 -11.50
C LEU A 204 29.04 -10.09 -11.52
N ARG A 205 27.83 -9.71 -11.09
CA ARG A 205 27.39 -8.31 -11.04
C ARG A 205 26.99 -7.91 -9.61
N SER A 206 27.23 -6.64 -9.28
CA SER A 206 26.95 -6.07 -7.95
C SER A 206 25.71 -5.17 -7.95
N PHE A 207 24.77 -5.44 -7.04
CA PHE A 207 23.50 -4.74 -6.91
C PHE A 207 23.31 -4.13 -5.52
N ARG A 208 22.79 -2.90 -5.48
CA ARG A 208 22.25 -2.25 -4.28
C ARG A 208 20.72 -2.28 -4.31
N PHE A 209 20.09 -2.30 -3.14
CA PHE A 209 18.64 -2.31 -3.00
C PHE A 209 18.14 -1.06 -2.30
N PHE A 210 17.10 -0.45 -2.84
CA PHE A 210 16.29 0.56 -2.17
C PHE A 210 14.88 0.03 -1.99
N PHE A 211 14.46 -0.10 -0.74
CA PHE A 211 13.13 -0.57 -0.37
C PHE A 211 12.19 0.61 -0.17
N ARG A 212 11.04 0.58 -0.84
CA ARG A 212 9.97 1.55 -0.68
C ARG A 212 8.72 0.82 -0.21
N GLY A 213 8.47 0.88 1.09
CA GLY A 213 7.25 0.37 1.69
C GLY A 213 6.09 1.34 1.42
N THR A 214 5.33 1.11 0.35
CA THR A 214 4.26 2.02 -0.11
C THR A 214 2.91 1.34 -0.29
N GLY A 215 2.88 0.02 -0.46
CA GLY A 215 1.66 -0.74 -0.76
C GLY A 215 0.87 -1.12 0.49
N TYR A 216 0.68 -0.19 1.41
CA TYR A 216 -0.03 -0.37 2.69
C TYR A 216 -1.26 0.52 2.73
N ASP A 217 -2.37 0.01 3.27
CA ASP A 217 -3.51 0.86 3.59
C ASP A 217 -3.21 1.75 4.80
N GLU A 218 -3.95 2.86 4.99
CA GLU A 218 -3.70 3.77 6.10
C GLU A 218 -3.81 3.10 7.48
N LYS A 219 -4.64 2.05 7.62
CA LYS A 219 -4.76 1.32 8.87
C LYS A 219 -3.44 0.62 9.20
N MET A 220 -2.91 -0.14 8.26
CA MET A 220 -1.64 -0.86 8.39
C MET A 220 -0.47 0.10 8.63
N VAL A 221 -0.40 1.22 7.91
CA VAL A 221 0.64 2.24 8.15
C VAL A 221 0.60 2.74 9.59
N ARG A 222 -0.59 3.03 10.12
CA ARG A 222 -0.74 3.53 11.51
C ARG A 222 -0.28 2.49 12.54
N GLU A 223 -0.63 1.22 12.35
CA GLU A 223 -0.19 0.13 13.24
C GLU A 223 1.34 -0.09 13.16
N MET A 224 1.94 -0.01 11.97
CA MET A 224 3.38 -0.21 11.76
C MET A 224 4.25 0.95 12.25
N GLU A 225 3.74 2.18 12.14
CA GLU A 225 4.40 3.43 12.55
C GLU A 225 3.98 3.91 13.95
N GLY A 226 3.26 3.08 14.72
CA GLY A 226 2.91 3.37 16.11
C GLY A 226 1.98 4.57 16.32
N LEU A 227 1.20 4.92 15.29
CA LEU A 227 0.24 6.02 15.30
C LEU A 227 -1.11 5.55 15.83
N GLU A 228 -1.82 6.44 16.51
CA GLU A 228 -3.23 6.20 16.85
C GLU A 228 -4.08 5.88 15.60
N ALA A 229 -5.12 5.06 15.78
CA ALA A 229 -5.99 4.60 14.71
C ALA A 229 -6.66 5.75 13.91
N SER A 230 -7.18 5.43 12.71
CA SER A 230 -7.67 6.41 11.71
C SER A 230 -8.79 7.36 12.18
N GLY A 231 -9.46 7.07 13.31
CA GLY A 231 -10.45 7.94 13.94
C GLY A 231 -9.88 9.05 14.84
N SER A 232 -8.58 9.00 15.15
CA SER A 232 -7.87 9.95 16.03
C SER A 232 -8.02 11.41 15.59
N THR A 233 -7.89 12.35 16.52
CA THR A 233 -7.75 13.78 16.23
C THR A 233 -6.55 14.08 15.31
N TYR A 234 -5.48 13.27 15.34
CA TYR A 234 -4.35 13.39 14.41
C TYR A 234 -4.60 12.59 13.13
N ILE A 235 -5.03 13.31 12.09
CA ILE A 235 -5.65 12.69 10.90
C ILE A 235 -4.65 12.28 9.82
N CYS A 236 -3.45 12.83 9.83
CA CYS A 236 -2.46 12.59 8.78
C CYS A 236 -1.41 11.59 9.24
N THR A 237 -0.89 10.80 8.30
CA THR A 237 0.30 9.96 8.53
C THR A 237 1.58 10.68 8.12
N LEU A 238 1.46 11.88 7.55
CA LEU A 238 2.55 12.63 6.92
C LEU A 238 2.85 13.95 7.65
N CYS A 239 1.84 14.60 8.21
CA CYS A 239 1.99 15.85 8.97
C CYS A 239 1.34 15.74 10.36
N ASP A 240 1.50 16.79 11.16
CA ASP A 240 1.05 16.82 12.56
C ASP A 240 -0.30 17.51 12.80
N SER A 241 -0.97 17.94 11.74
CA SER A 241 -2.22 18.68 11.86
C SER A 241 -3.33 17.84 12.47
N THR A 242 -4.07 18.49 13.37
CA THR A 242 -5.31 17.93 13.92
C THR A 242 -6.45 18.03 12.90
N ARG A 243 -7.53 17.28 13.17
CA ARG A 243 -8.74 17.29 12.35
C ARG A 243 -9.36 18.68 12.22
N ALA A 244 -9.37 19.45 13.30
CA ALA A 244 -9.94 20.79 13.32
C ALA A 244 -9.05 21.77 12.53
N GLU A 245 -7.75 21.77 12.78
CA GLU A 245 -6.78 22.62 12.06
C GLU A 245 -6.80 22.34 10.56
N ALA A 246 -6.78 21.06 10.16
CA ALA A 246 -6.83 20.65 8.76
C ALA A 246 -8.17 20.98 8.08
N SER A 247 -9.25 21.19 8.83
CA SER A 247 -10.52 21.67 8.27
C SER A 247 -10.54 23.18 8.06
N GLN A 248 -9.75 23.94 8.84
CA GLN A 248 -9.63 25.39 8.70
C GLN A 248 -8.64 25.78 7.59
N ASN A 249 -7.52 25.07 7.49
CA ASN A 249 -6.57 25.20 6.41
C ASN A 249 -6.40 23.83 5.75
N MET A 250 -6.94 23.66 4.54
CA MET A 250 -7.00 22.33 3.91
C MET A 250 -5.80 22.01 3.02
N VAL A 251 -5.09 23.01 2.50
CA VAL A 251 -4.13 22.83 1.40
C VAL A 251 -2.69 23.16 1.75
N LEU A 252 -2.45 23.98 2.77
CA LEU A 252 -1.10 24.42 3.12
C LEU A 252 -0.57 23.61 4.31
N HIS A 253 0.08 22.49 3.99
CA HIS A 253 0.77 21.61 4.94
C HIS A 253 2.04 21.08 4.31
N SER A 254 3.03 20.76 5.13
CA SER A 254 4.27 20.09 4.72
C SER A 254 4.34 18.69 5.34
N ILE A 255 5.04 17.76 4.68
CA ILE A 255 5.36 16.47 5.27
C ILE A 255 6.41 16.70 6.38
N THR A 256 6.14 16.19 7.57
CA THR A 256 7.06 16.27 8.73
C THR A 256 7.42 14.87 9.24
N ARG A 257 6.43 13.98 9.38
CA ARG A 257 6.61 12.66 9.98
C ARG A 257 7.53 11.77 9.14
N SER A 258 8.41 11.09 9.85
CA SER A 258 9.28 10.03 9.32
C SER A 258 9.42 8.90 10.36
N HIS A 259 9.93 7.75 9.93
CA HIS A 259 10.11 6.60 10.82
C HIS A 259 11.02 6.91 12.02
N ASP A 260 12.17 7.55 11.77
CA ASP A 260 13.12 7.92 12.81
C ASP A 260 12.52 8.93 13.79
N GLU A 261 11.78 9.91 13.28
CA GLU A 261 11.09 10.87 14.15
C GLU A 261 10.01 10.18 15.00
N ASN A 262 9.28 9.22 14.46
CA ASN A 262 8.29 8.46 15.23
C ASN A 262 8.96 7.61 16.33
N LEU A 263 10.15 7.05 16.09
CA LEU A 263 10.92 6.35 17.12
C LEU A 263 11.30 7.29 18.26
N ASP A 264 11.80 8.48 17.95
CA ASP A 264 12.15 9.49 18.94
C ASP A 264 10.92 9.98 19.72
N ARG A 265 9.80 10.24 19.03
CA ARG A 265 8.52 10.61 19.65
C ARG A 265 8.01 9.53 20.60
N TYR A 266 8.15 8.26 20.23
CA TYR A 266 7.79 7.15 21.11
C TYR A 266 8.66 7.12 22.38
N GLU A 267 9.96 7.36 22.28
CA GLU A 267 10.81 7.39 23.48
C GLU A 267 10.45 8.57 24.40
N ILE A 268 10.03 9.72 23.86
CA ILE A 268 9.45 10.82 24.65
C ILE A 268 8.14 10.39 25.31
N TRP A 269 7.23 9.73 24.58
CA TRP A 269 5.98 9.20 25.12
C TRP A 269 6.23 8.22 26.27
N ARG A 270 7.14 7.28 26.08
CA ARG A 270 7.45 6.22 27.06
C ARG A 270 8.14 6.76 28.31
N THR A 271 9.07 7.70 28.15
CA THR A 271 9.88 8.22 29.27
C THR A 271 9.23 9.40 29.99
N ASN A 272 8.33 10.13 29.32
CA ASN A 272 7.69 11.35 29.79
C ASN A 272 8.67 12.29 30.56
N PRO A 273 9.72 12.78 29.89
CA PRO A 273 10.80 13.51 30.57
C PRO A 273 10.34 14.86 31.16
N PHE A 274 9.19 15.37 30.71
CA PHE A 274 8.59 16.63 31.18
C PHE A 274 7.50 16.44 32.24
N SER A 275 7.20 15.19 32.64
CA SER A 275 6.14 14.86 33.61
C SER A 275 4.77 15.46 33.25
N GLU A 276 4.45 15.49 31.96
CA GLU A 276 3.20 16.02 31.43
C GLU A 276 2.02 15.09 31.75
N SER A 277 0.81 15.67 31.81
CA SER A 277 -0.41 14.86 31.85
C SER A 277 -0.59 14.07 30.55
N ALA A 278 -1.50 13.09 30.55
CA ALA A 278 -1.73 12.24 29.38
C ALA A 278 -2.11 13.04 28.13
N ASP A 279 -2.97 14.06 28.26
CA ASP A 279 -3.42 14.87 27.12
C ASP A 279 -2.32 15.80 26.59
N GLU A 280 -1.54 16.41 27.48
CA GLU A 280 -0.40 17.26 27.12
C GLU A 280 0.71 16.44 26.44
N LEU A 281 1.04 15.27 26.98
CA LEU A 281 2.04 14.37 26.41
C LEU A 281 1.59 13.84 25.05
N ARG A 282 0.32 13.45 24.92
CA ARG A 282 -0.29 13.03 23.65
C ARG A 282 -0.21 14.13 22.60
N ASP A 283 -0.41 15.39 22.99
CA ASP A 283 -0.22 16.52 22.08
C ASP A 283 1.24 16.78 21.73
N ARG A 284 2.16 16.66 22.68
CA ARG A 284 3.60 16.79 22.43
C ARG A 284 4.09 15.81 21.37
N VAL A 285 3.68 14.55 21.47
CA VAL A 285 4.10 13.47 20.54
C VAL A 285 3.19 13.33 19.33
N LYS A 286 2.15 14.18 19.22
CA LYS A 286 1.18 14.23 18.12
C LYS A 286 0.54 12.87 17.81
N GLY A 287 0.23 12.10 18.85
CA GLY A 287 -0.47 10.81 18.73
C GLY A 287 0.39 9.61 18.35
N VAL A 288 1.71 9.66 18.59
CA VAL A 288 2.58 8.47 18.60
C VAL A 288 2.53 7.84 19.99
N SER A 289 1.87 6.69 20.11
CA SER A 289 1.64 6.02 21.40
C SER A 289 2.16 4.59 21.48
N ALA A 290 2.60 4.03 20.35
CA ALA A 290 3.24 2.73 20.26
C ALA A 290 4.59 2.86 19.54
N LYS A 291 5.47 1.86 19.70
CA LYS A 291 6.79 1.89 19.09
C LYS A 291 6.69 1.49 17.61
N PRO A 292 7.11 2.33 16.66
CA PRO A 292 7.25 1.92 15.27
C PRO A 292 8.16 0.71 15.15
N PHE A 293 7.80 -0.28 14.33
CA PHE A 293 8.63 -1.47 14.14
C PHE A 293 9.10 -1.68 12.69
N MET A 294 8.34 -1.17 11.71
CA MET A 294 8.65 -1.26 10.29
C MET A 294 8.61 0.13 9.67
N GLU A 295 9.69 0.50 8.99
CA GLU A 295 9.81 1.76 8.25
C GLU A 295 8.88 1.75 7.03
N THR A 296 8.07 2.79 6.88
CA THR A 296 7.21 3.02 5.72
C THR A 296 7.59 4.33 5.03
N GLN A 297 7.52 4.34 3.69
CA GLN A 297 7.77 5.57 2.94
C GLN A 297 6.61 6.55 3.20
N PRO A 298 6.86 7.82 3.55
CA PRO A 298 5.80 8.80 3.79
C PRO A 298 5.10 9.20 2.48
N THR A 299 4.13 8.40 2.05
CA THR A 299 3.40 8.55 0.79
C THR A 299 1.89 8.36 0.97
N LEU A 300 1.14 8.31 -0.15
CA LEU A 300 -0.29 8.09 -0.20
C LEU A 300 -0.62 6.84 -1.01
N ASP A 301 -1.51 5.98 -0.50
CA ASP A 301 -2.05 4.88 -1.30
C ASP A 301 -3.17 5.36 -2.24
N ALA A 302 -2.95 5.22 -3.54
CA ALA A 302 -3.86 5.71 -4.56
C ALA A 302 -5.20 4.95 -4.58
N LEU A 303 -5.22 3.66 -4.22
CA LEU A 303 -6.44 2.84 -4.26
C LEU A 303 -7.40 3.20 -3.12
N HIS A 304 -6.92 3.18 -1.88
CA HIS A 304 -7.72 3.56 -0.73
C HIS A 304 -8.05 5.05 -0.71
N CYS A 305 -7.19 5.91 -1.25
CA CYS A 305 -7.53 7.32 -1.48
C CYS A 305 -8.76 7.47 -2.38
N ASP A 306 -8.79 6.79 -3.53
CA ASP A 306 -9.96 6.82 -4.42
C ASP A 306 -11.23 6.29 -3.75
N ILE A 307 -11.12 5.19 -3.00
CA ILE A 307 -12.26 4.59 -2.28
C ILE A 307 -12.76 5.54 -1.17
N GLY A 308 -11.85 6.14 -0.41
CA GLY A 308 -12.13 7.09 0.66
C GLY A 308 -12.83 8.33 0.13
N ASN A 309 -12.27 8.95 -0.90
CA ASN A 309 -12.83 10.14 -1.54
C ASN A 309 -14.19 9.83 -2.19
N ALA A 310 -14.34 8.70 -2.89
CA ALA A 310 -15.63 8.30 -3.46
C ALA A 310 -16.70 8.04 -2.40
N THR A 311 -16.31 7.46 -1.26
CA THR A 311 -17.22 7.27 -0.12
C THR A 311 -17.65 8.62 0.47
N GLU A 312 -16.76 9.61 0.49
CA GLU A 312 -17.08 10.95 0.96
C GLU A 312 -18.02 11.68 0.00
N PHE A 313 -17.76 11.63 -1.32
CA PHE A 313 -18.67 12.16 -2.33
C PHE A 313 -20.04 11.47 -2.30
N TYR A 314 -20.10 10.16 -2.08
CA TYR A 314 -21.35 9.44 -1.92
C TYR A 314 -22.18 9.94 -0.71
N LYS A 315 -21.52 10.41 0.35
CA LYS A 315 -22.20 11.07 1.48
C LYS A 315 -22.65 12.49 1.12
N ILE A 316 -21.83 13.27 0.42
CA ILE A 316 -22.22 14.59 -0.10
C ILE A 316 -23.48 14.44 -0.96
N PHE A 317 -23.51 13.51 -1.91
CA PHE A 317 -24.68 13.27 -2.77
C PHE A 317 -25.95 12.94 -1.97
N GLN A 318 -25.84 12.17 -0.88
CA GLN A 318 -26.99 11.90 0.01
C GLN A 318 -27.47 13.17 0.72
N ASP A 319 -26.54 13.97 1.24
CA ASP A 319 -26.86 15.20 1.98
C ASP A 319 -27.47 16.29 1.06
N GLU A 320 -27.04 16.36 -0.20
CA GLU A 320 -27.58 17.30 -1.20
C GLU A 320 -28.97 16.92 -1.69
N ILE A 321 -29.27 15.63 -1.83
CA ILE A 321 -30.65 15.15 -2.10
C ILE A 321 -31.59 15.52 -0.94
N GLY A 322 -31.07 15.56 0.28
CA GLY A 322 -31.82 15.86 1.50
C GLY A 322 -31.85 17.33 1.92
N GLU A 323 -31.12 18.20 1.20
CA GLU A 323 -30.91 19.62 1.57
C GLU A 323 -30.49 19.81 3.03
N VAL A 324 -29.53 18.99 3.51
CA VAL A 324 -29.08 18.98 4.92
C VAL A 324 -28.53 20.33 5.38
N TYR A 325 -28.07 21.16 4.45
CA TYR A 325 -27.66 22.54 4.72
C TYR A 325 -28.81 23.44 5.22
N GLN A 326 -30.07 23.13 4.91
CA GLN A 326 -31.25 23.81 5.44
C GLN A 326 -31.77 23.16 6.74
N ARG A 327 -31.56 21.84 6.90
CA ARG A 327 -32.04 21.05 8.04
C ARG A 327 -30.90 20.22 8.62
N SER A 328 -30.24 20.78 9.64
CA SER A 328 -28.98 20.26 10.19
C SER A 328 -29.09 18.88 10.87
N ASN A 329 -30.27 18.50 11.36
CA ASN A 329 -30.48 17.25 12.13
C ASN A 329 -31.58 16.35 11.55
N PRO A 330 -31.37 15.72 10.38
CA PRO A 330 -32.35 14.80 9.81
C PRO A 330 -32.36 13.47 10.56
N SER A 331 -33.52 12.85 10.61
CA SER A 331 -33.74 11.54 11.23
C SER A 331 -33.02 10.41 10.47
N ARG A 332 -32.84 9.28 11.16
CA ARG A 332 -32.26 8.07 10.54
C ARG A 332 -33.10 7.54 9.38
N GLU A 333 -34.42 7.69 9.44
CA GLU A 333 -35.34 7.25 8.39
C GLU A 333 -35.22 8.13 7.13
N GLU A 334 -35.10 9.44 7.29
CA GLU A 334 -34.86 10.37 6.18
C GLU A 334 -33.53 10.07 5.49
N ARG A 335 -32.44 9.90 6.26
CA ARG A 335 -31.13 9.52 5.70
C ARG A 335 -31.20 8.20 4.93
N ARG A 336 -31.96 7.20 5.44
CA ARG A 336 -32.18 5.94 4.74
C ARG A 336 -32.98 6.13 3.45
N ARG A 337 -33.96 7.03 3.45
CA ARG A 337 -34.76 7.38 2.28
C ARG A 337 -33.90 8.02 1.19
N TRP A 338 -33.07 9.01 1.53
CA TRP A 338 -32.17 9.67 0.58
C TRP A 338 -31.15 8.72 -0.03
N ARG A 339 -30.56 7.83 0.79
CA ARG A 339 -29.70 6.76 0.28
C ARG A 339 -30.41 5.85 -0.72
N SER A 340 -31.63 5.41 -0.40
CA SER A 340 -32.44 4.58 -1.30
C SER A 340 -32.76 5.29 -2.62
N THR A 341 -33.04 6.59 -2.57
CA THR A 341 -33.26 7.43 -3.77
C THR A 341 -32.00 7.53 -4.62
N LEU A 342 -30.85 7.84 -4.02
CA LEU A 342 -29.55 7.91 -4.69
C LEU A 342 -29.22 6.57 -5.38
N ASP A 343 -29.35 5.46 -4.66
CA ASP A 343 -29.09 4.12 -5.14
C ASP A 343 -29.97 3.73 -6.33
N LYS A 344 -31.26 4.10 -6.30
CA LYS A 344 -32.19 3.89 -7.43
C LYS A 344 -31.76 4.67 -8.66
N GLN A 345 -31.35 5.93 -8.50
CA GLN A 345 -30.93 6.79 -9.60
C GLN A 345 -29.61 6.31 -10.22
N LEU A 346 -28.60 6.00 -9.40
CA LEU A 346 -27.33 5.43 -9.86
C LEU A 346 -27.51 4.07 -10.55
N ARG A 347 -28.47 3.25 -10.10
CA ARG A 347 -28.84 2.02 -10.81
C ARG A 347 -29.46 2.30 -12.18
N LYS A 348 -30.40 3.26 -12.25
CA LYS A 348 -31.13 3.60 -13.48
C LYS A 348 -30.20 4.15 -14.55
N LYS A 349 -29.43 5.18 -14.21
CA LYS A 349 -28.61 5.99 -15.12
C LYS A 349 -27.19 5.43 -15.29
N MET A 350 -26.53 5.11 -14.18
CA MET A 350 -25.12 4.67 -14.19
C MET A 350 -24.95 3.16 -14.20
N LYS A 351 -26.02 2.36 -14.12
CA LYS A 351 -25.98 0.88 -14.00
C LYS A 351 -25.14 0.41 -12.82
N LEU A 352 -25.19 1.14 -11.71
CA LEU A 352 -24.49 0.80 -10.47
C LEU A 352 -25.43 0.07 -9.51
N LYS A 353 -25.03 -1.12 -9.07
CA LYS A 353 -25.74 -1.85 -8.01
C LYS A 353 -25.26 -1.33 -6.65
N PRO A 354 -26.15 -1.06 -5.68
CA PRO A 354 -25.76 -0.68 -4.32
C PRO A 354 -24.79 -1.70 -3.72
N VAL A 355 -23.78 -1.20 -3.03
CA VAL A 355 -22.73 -2.02 -2.39
C VAL A 355 -22.75 -1.80 -0.89
N MET A 356 -22.41 -2.85 -0.13
CA MET A 356 -22.31 -2.74 1.34
C MET A 356 -21.06 -1.95 1.75
N ARG A 357 -19.91 -2.25 1.13
CA ARG A 357 -18.65 -1.52 1.26
C ARG A 357 -18.25 -0.98 -0.11
N MET A 358 -17.85 0.29 -0.17
CA MET A 358 -17.35 0.91 -1.40
C MET A 358 -16.09 0.15 -1.87
N ASN A 359 -16.06 -0.27 -3.13
CA ASN A 359 -14.88 -0.88 -3.75
C ASN A 359 -14.35 0.01 -4.87
N GLY A 360 -13.10 -0.23 -5.28
CA GLY A 360 -12.43 0.57 -6.32
C GLY A 360 -13.22 0.65 -7.63
N ASN A 361 -13.86 -0.44 -8.08
CA ASN A 361 -14.66 -0.43 -9.30
C ASN A 361 -15.89 0.48 -9.22
N TYR A 362 -16.58 0.47 -8.08
CA TYR A 362 -17.69 1.40 -7.85
C TYR A 362 -17.18 2.84 -7.78
N ALA A 363 -16.08 3.09 -7.03
CA ALA A 363 -15.46 4.39 -6.91
C ALA A 363 -15.10 5.00 -8.28
N ARG A 364 -14.42 4.24 -9.14
CA ARG A 364 -14.05 4.70 -10.50
C ARG A 364 -15.27 5.08 -11.35
N ARG A 365 -16.40 4.38 -11.19
CA ARG A 365 -17.64 4.69 -11.95
C ARG A 365 -18.45 5.83 -11.34
N LEU A 366 -18.39 6.01 -10.02
CA LEU A 366 -19.07 7.08 -9.31
C LEU A 366 -18.37 8.43 -9.50
N MET A 367 -17.04 8.44 -9.56
CA MET A 367 -16.23 9.67 -9.63
C MET A 367 -16.06 10.16 -11.07
N THR A 368 -17.18 10.44 -11.73
CA THR A 368 -17.26 10.89 -13.13
C THR A 368 -18.22 12.06 -13.29
N ARG A 369 -18.07 12.84 -14.37
CA ARG A 369 -18.98 13.95 -14.69
C ARG A 369 -20.40 13.44 -14.97
N GLU A 370 -20.50 12.32 -15.65
CA GLU A 370 -21.77 11.68 -16.00
C GLU A 370 -22.51 11.20 -14.75
N ALA A 371 -21.78 10.68 -13.75
CA ALA A 371 -22.38 10.28 -12.48
C ALA A 371 -22.91 11.48 -11.69
N VAL A 372 -22.17 12.60 -11.64
CA VAL A 372 -22.66 13.79 -10.92
C VAL A 372 -23.87 14.41 -11.62
N GLU A 373 -23.97 14.38 -12.95
CA GLU A 373 -25.19 14.81 -13.66
C GLU A 373 -26.40 13.97 -13.28
N ALA A 374 -26.23 12.64 -13.19
CA ALA A 374 -27.29 11.75 -12.75
C ALA A 374 -27.77 12.08 -11.33
N VAL A 375 -26.88 12.55 -10.44
CA VAL A 375 -27.22 13.01 -9.09
C VAL A 375 -27.87 14.39 -9.13
N CYS A 376 -27.41 15.31 -9.98
CA CYS A 376 -27.96 16.66 -10.09
C CYS A 376 -29.45 16.66 -10.47
N GLU A 377 -29.93 15.67 -11.22
CA GLU A 377 -31.37 15.47 -11.49
C GLU A 377 -32.24 15.34 -10.20
N LEU A 378 -31.63 14.95 -9.08
CA LEU A 378 -32.31 14.78 -7.79
C LEU A 378 -32.16 15.98 -6.84
N VAL A 379 -31.20 16.87 -7.09
CA VAL A 379 -30.90 18.01 -6.21
C VAL A 379 -31.86 19.16 -6.54
N PRO A 380 -32.60 19.75 -5.58
CA PRO A 380 -33.62 20.75 -5.91
C PRO A 380 -33.05 22.10 -6.41
N SER A 381 -32.02 22.62 -5.74
CA SER A 381 -31.45 23.94 -6.02
C SER A 381 -30.45 23.92 -7.17
N GLU A 382 -30.63 24.79 -8.18
CA GLU A 382 -29.69 24.94 -9.30
C GLU A 382 -28.30 25.40 -8.85
N GLU A 383 -28.22 26.29 -7.86
CA GLU A 383 -26.96 26.75 -7.30
C GLU A 383 -26.16 25.58 -6.69
N ARG A 384 -26.86 24.66 -6.00
CA ARG A 384 -26.25 23.45 -5.44
C ARG A 384 -25.82 22.45 -6.51
N ARG A 385 -26.60 22.32 -7.59
CA ARG A 385 -26.21 21.50 -8.75
C ARG A 385 -24.91 22.01 -9.35
N GLU A 386 -24.80 23.32 -9.57
CA GLU A 386 -23.59 23.91 -10.14
C GLU A 386 -22.38 23.75 -9.21
N ALA A 387 -22.56 23.93 -7.90
CA ALA A 387 -21.52 23.66 -6.92
C ALA A 387 -21.04 22.20 -6.98
N LEU A 388 -21.95 21.22 -7.10
CA LEU A 388 -21.59 19.81 -7.22
C LEU A 388 -20.86 19.47 -8.52
N ARG A 389 -21.32 20.03 -9.65
CA ARG A 389 -20.63 19.89 -10.94
C ARG A 389 -19.22 20.43 -10.83
N ARG A 390 -19.07 21.66 -10.34
CA ARG A 390 -17.76 22.31 -10.18
C ARG A 390 -16.83 21.52 -9.27
N LEU A 391 -17.36 20.98 -8.16
CA LEU A 391 -16.60 20.14 -7.24
C LEU A 391 -16.08 18.87 -7.94
N MET A 392 -16.95 18.17 -8.69
CA MET A 392 -16.56 16.98 -9.45
C MET A 392 -15.58 17.30 -10.58
N GLU A 393 -15.76 18.42 -11.28
CA GLU A 393 -14.84 18.87 -12.32
C GLU A 393 -13.43 19.08 -11.78
N LEU A 394 -13.29 19.80 -10.66
CA LEU A 394 -12.01 20.00 -9.99
C LEU A 394 -11.40 18.66 -9.55
N TYR A 395 -12.20 17.78 -8.94
CA TYR A 395 -11.72 16.44 -8.55
C TYR A 395 -11.17 15.66 -9.75
N VAL A 396 -11.92 15.61 -10.86
CA VAL A 396 -11.52 14.88 -12.09
C VAL A 396 -10.27 15.50 -12.72
N GLN A 397 -10.04 16.81 -12.60
CA GLN A 397 -8.80 17.44 -13.07
C GLN A 397 -7.59 17.09 -12.20
N MET A 398 -7.77 16.92 -10.89
CA MET A 398 -6.68 16.57 -9.99
C MET A 398 -6.38 15.06 -9.98
N LYS A 399 -7.40 14.22 -10.14
CA LYS A 399 -7.34 12.76 -10.01
C LYS A 399 -6.23 12.06 -10.80
N PRO A 400 -5.94 12.41 -12.06
CA PRO A 400 -4.88 11.76 -12.82
C PRO A 400 -3.51 11.87 -12.16
N VAL A 401 -3.24 12.92 -11.38
CA VAL A 401 -1.91 13.20 -10.81
C VAL A 401 -1.47 12.14 -9.79
N TRP A 402 -2.37 11.68 -8.92
CA TRP A 402 -2.06 10.60 -7.97
C TRP A 402 -2.34 9.20 -8.51
N ARG A 403 -2.88 9.07 -9.73
CA ARG A 403 -3.28 7.79 -10.32
C ARG A 403 -2.47 7.33 -11.52
N SER A 404 -1.93 8.26 -12.31
CA SER A 404 -1.01 7.92 -13.39
C SER A 404 0.25 7.26 -12.83
N THR A 405 0.83 6.38 -13.63
CA THR A 405 2.12 5.76 -13.34
C THR A 405 3.26 6.77 -13.45
N CYS A 406 3.16 7.78 -14.32
CA CYS A 406 4.17 8.84 -14.49
C CYS A 406 3.49 10.18 -14.81
N PRO A 407 3.01 10.93 -13.80
CA PRO A 407 2.20 12.13 -14.01
C PRO A 407 2.95 13.25 -14.75
N SER A 408 4.28 13.34 -14.62
CA SER A 408 5.11 14.32 -15.35
C SER A 408 5.08 14.15 -16.86
N ARG A 409 4.79 12.94 -17.36
CA ARG A 409 4.66 12.64 -18.79
C ARG A 409 3.21 12.49 -19.22
N ASP A 410 2.42 11.78 -18.44
CA ASP A 410 1.07 11.36 -18.86
C ASP A 410 0.02 12.47 -18.64
N CYS A 411 0.23 13.37 -17.67
CA CYS A 411 -0.70 14.46 -17.34
C CYS A 411 0.00 15.73 -16.79
N PRO A 412 0.97 16.30 -17.53
CA PRO A 412 1.81 17.41 -17.05
C PRO A 412 1.01 18.69 -16.73
N ASP A 413 -0.02 19.00 -17.52
CA ASP A 413 -0.85 20.19 -17.29
C ASP A 413 -1.63 20.09 -15.98
N GLN A 414 -2.18 18.91 -15.68
CA GLN A 414 -2.89 18.65 -14.43
C GLN A 414 -1.93 18.70 -13.24
N LEU A 415 -0.72 18.16 -13.38
CA LEU A 415 0.32 18.23 -12.36
C LEU A 415 0.71 19.69 -12.06
N CYS A 416 1.01 20.48 -13.09
CA CYS A 416 1.36 21.89 -12.94
C CYS A 416 0.26 22.72 -12.27
N ARG A 417 -1.01 22.43 -12.58
CA ARG A 417 -2.17 23.17 -12.04
C ARG A 417 -2.70 22.60 -10.71
N TYR A 418 -2.07 21.56 -10.16
CA TYR A 418 -2.63 20.83 -9.02
C TYR A 418 -2.89 21.73 -7.82
N SER A 419 -1.90 22.52 -7.39
CA SER A 419 -2.00 23.38 -6.21
C SER A 419 -3.09 24.45 -6.35
N TYR A 420 -3.27 25.00 -7.56
CA TYR A 420 -4.35 25.95 -7.84
C TYR A 420 -5.73 25.27 -7.83
N ASN A 421 -5.83 24.07 -8.39
CA ASN A 421 -7.07 23.30 -8.40
C ASN A 421 -7.46 22.83 -6.99
N SER A 422 -6.50 22.43 -6.16
CA SER A 422 -6.75 22.02 -4.77
C SER A 422 -7.19 23.19 -3.90
N GLN A 423 -6.60 24.38 -4.11
CA GLN A 423 -7.07 25.62 -3.47
C GLN A 423 -8.53 25.91 -3.82
N GLN A 424 -8.88 25.91 -5.12
CA GLN A 424 -10.28 26.13 -5.52
C GLN A 424 -11.24 25.08 -4.96
N PHE A 425 -10.79 23.82 -4.90
CA PHE A 425 -11.58 22.74 -4.34
C PHE A 425 -11.85 22.99 -2.84
N ALA A 426 -10.82 23.34 -2.08
CA ALA A 426 -10.91 23.67 -0.66
C ALA A 426 -11.78 24.92 -0.40
N ASP A 427 -11.68 25.95 -1.24
CA ASP A 427 -12.49 27.16 -1.14
C ASP A 427 -13.98 26.84 -1.36
N LEU A 428 -14.28 25.98 -2.35
CA LEU A 428 -15.63 25.52 -2.62
C LEU A 428 -16.19 24.70 -1.44
N LEU A 429 -15.37 23.84 -0.82
CA LEU A 429 -15.78 23.13 0.38
C LEU A 429 -16.05 24.06 1.56
N SER A 430 -15.17 25.02 1.79
CA SER A 430 -15.23 25.97 2.92
C SER A 430 -16.36 26.99 2.79
N THR A 431 -16.87 27.20 1.58
CA THR A 431 -17.98 28.12 1.29
C THR A 431 -19.30 27.36 1.18
N MET A 432 -19.44 26.54 0.14
CA MET A 432 -20.70 25.88 -0.22
C MET A 432 -20.97 24.62 0.60
N PHE A 433 -19.93 23.95 1.12
CA PHE A 433 -20.09 22.70 1.89
C PHE A 433 -19.68 22.85 3.35
N LYS A 434 -19.60 24.09 3.86
CA LYS A 434 -19.19 24.38 5.24
C LYS A 434 -20.02 23.63 6.29
N TYR A 435 -21.32 23.50 6.05
CA TYR A 435 -22.23 22.75 6.93
C TYR A 435 -21.76 21.31 7.23
N ARG A 436 -20.96 20.72 6.33
CA ARG A 436 -20.39 19.38 6.46
C ARG A 436 -18.94 19.39 6.94
N TYR A 437 -18.15 20.39 6.55
CA TYR A 437 -16.71 20.46 6.81
C TYR A 437 -16.29 21.40 7.95
N ASP A 438 -17.24 21.99 8.67
CA ASP A 438 -16.95 22.79 9.86
C ASP A 438 -16.35 21.92 10.98
N GLY A 439 -15.08 22.15 11.30
CA GLY A 439 -14.32 21.43 12.32
C GLY A 439 -13.94 19.99 11.97
N LYS A 440 -14.19 19.52 10.74
CA LYS A 440 -13.84 18.15 10.33
C LYS A 440 -13.55 17.99 8.84
N ILE A 441 -12.61 17.10 8.55
CA ILE A 441 -12.28 16.62 7.20
C ILE A 441 -11.90 15.12 7.29
N THR A 442 -12.08 14.38 6.20
CA THR A 442 -11.65 12.97 6.15
C THR A 442 -10.13 12.89 5.91
N ASN A 443 -9.49 11.84 6.41
CA ASN A 443 -8.03 11.67 6.31
C ASN A 443 -7.54 11.71 4.85
N TYR A 444 -8.16 10.92 3.96
CA TYR A 444 -7.77 10.88 2.55
C TYR A 444 -8.06 12.19 1.80
N LEU A 445 -9.15 12.89 2.12
CA LEU A 445 -9.44 14.17 1.49
C LEU A 445 -8.39 15.22 1.88
N HIS A 446 -7.98 15.25 3.15
CA HIS A 446 -6.88 16.08 3.61
C HIS A 446 -5.56 15.72 2.88
N LYS A 447 -5.15 14.45 2.87
CA LYS A 447 -3.91 14.05 2.19
C LYS A 447 -3.92 14.38 0.69
N THR A 448 -5.07 14.23 0.03
CA THR A 448 -5.25 14.57 -1.39
C THR A 448 -5.05 16.06 -1.65
N LEU A 449 -5.63 16.91 -0.80
CA LEU A 449 -5.59 18.37 -1.00
C LEU A 449 -4.26 19.00 -0.58
N ALA A 450 -3.55 18.37 0.37
CA ALA A 450 -2.37 18.96 0.99
C ALA A 450 -1.03 18.43 0.46
N HIS A 451 -0.90 17.11 0.26
CA HIS A 451 0.44 16.48 0.14
C HIS A 451 0.77 15.91 -1.24
N VAL A 452 -0.21 15.81 -2.15
CA VAL A 452 0.02 15.20 -3.48
C VAL A 452 1.14 15.89 -4.27
N PRO A 453 1.23 17.24 -4.35
CA PRO A 453 2.32 17.89 -5.08
C PRO A 453 3.71 17.51 -4.53
N GLU A 454 3.89 17.60 -3.21
CA GLU A 454 5.17 17.31 -2.54
C GLU A 454 5.60 15.85 -2.74
N ILE A 455 4.65 14.90 -2.64
CA ILE A 455 4.95 13.48 -2.86
C ILE A 455 5.33 13.22 -4.32
N VAL A 456 4.60 13.80 -5.29
CA VAL A 456 4.89 13.58 -6.71
C VAL A 456 6.22 14.21 -7.12
N GLU A 457 6.55 15.39 -6.58
CA GLU A 457 7.85 16.02 -6.81
C GLU A 457 9.01 15.17 -6.25
N ARG A 458 8.84 14.62 -5.04
CA ARG A 458 9.86 13.78 -4.38
C ARG A 458 10.02 12.40 -5.01
N ASP A 459 8.90 11.71 -5.25
CA ASP A 459 8.90 10.28 -5.62
C ASP A 459 8.74 10.07 -7.14
N GLY A 460 8.39 11.12 -7.88
CA GLY A 460 8.09 11.11 -9.32
C GLY A 460 6.68 10.59 -9.66
N SER A 461 6.07 9.81 -8.78
CA SER A 461 4.75 9.20 -8.99
C SER A 461 4.15 8.73 -7.67
N ILE A 462 2.81 8.62 -7.63
CA ILE A 462 2.05 7.98 -6.55
C ILE A 462 1.39 6.69 -7.06
N GLY A 463 0.73 6.75 -8.23
CA GLY A 463 -0.07 5.65 -8.76
C GLY A 463 0.71 4.38 -9.08
N ALA A 464 2.01 4.50 -9.38
CA ALA A 464 2.89 3.34 -9.57
C ALA A 464 3.17 2.57 -8.25
N TRP A 465 3.06 3.27 -7.13
CA TRP A 465 3.40 2.81 -5.80
C TRP A 465 2.19 2.34 -4.98
N ALA A 466 1.01 2.30 -5.60
CA ALA A 466 -0.25 1.93 -4.97
C ALA A 466 -0.30 0.48 -4.47
N SER A 467 -1.23 0.21 -3.54
CA SER A 467 -1.57 -1.13 -3.03
C SER A 467 -2.24 -2.03 -4.07
N GLU A 468 -2.64 -1.50 -5.23
CA GLU A 468 -3.54 -2.19 -6.18
C GLU A 468 -2.98 -3.52 -6.72
N GLY A 469 -1.66 -3.61 -6.95
CA GLY A 469 -1.01 -4.87 -7.32
C GLY A 469 -1.08 -5.91 -6.19
N ASN A 470 -0.90 -5.45 -4.95
CA ASN A 470 -1.01 -6.29 -3.76
C ASN A 470 -2.47 -6.74 -3.57
N GLU A 471 -3.45 -5.84 -3.51
CA GLU A 471 -4.86 -6.21 -3.35
C GLU A 471 -5.36 -7.16 -4.45
N SER A 472 -4.88 -6.99 -5.68
CA SER A 472 -5.19 -7.92 -6.79
C SER A 472 -4.63 -9.33 -6.52
N GLY A 473 -3.46 -9.44 -5.89
CA GLY A 473 -2.89 -10.70 -5.40
C GLY A 473 -3.76 -11.44 -4.38
N ASN A 474 -4.60 -10.75 -3.59
CA ASN A 474 -5.53 -11.42 -2.66
C ASN A 474 -6.57 -12.28 -3.39
N LYS A 475 -6.94 -11.91 -4.63
CA LYS A 475 -7.81 -12.74 -5.49
C LYS A 475 -7.11 -14.04 -5.87
N LEU A 476 -5.81 -13.99 -6.17
CA LEU A 476 -5.00 -15.18 -6.48
C LEU A 476 -4.88 -16.08 -5.25
N PHE A 477 -4.55 -15.50 -4.07
CA PHE A 477 -4.51 -16.26 -2.81
C PHE A 477 -5.77 -17.09 -2.59
N ARG A 478 -6.96 -16.47 -2.71
CA ARG A 478 -8.24 -17.18 -2.52
C ARG A 478 -8.44 -18.30 -3.55
N ARG A 479 -8.03 -18.08 -4.79
CA ARG A 479 -8.12 -19.08 -5.87
C ARG A 479 -7.16 -20.24 -5.62
N PHE A 480 -5.89 -19.96 -5.34
CA PHE A 480 -4.85 -20.97 -5.14
C PHE A 480 -5.10 -21.79 -3.87
N ARG A 481 -5.54 -21.15 -2.78
CA ARG A 481 -5.94 -21.84 -1.56
C ARG A 481 -7.06 -22.86 -1.80
N LYS A 482 -7.95 -22.58 -2.77
CA LYS A 482 -9.07 -23.47 -3.12
C LYS A 482 -8.68 -24.54 -4.15
N MET A 483 -7.88 -24.19 -5.15
CA MET A 483 -7.72 -25.00 -6.37
C MET A 483 -6.32 -25.61 -6.53
N ASN A 484 -5.31 -25.10 -5.82
CA ASN A 484 -3.90 -25.39 -6.07
C ASN A 484 -3.13 -25.79 -4.80
N ALA A 485 -3.84 -26.00 -3.68
CA ALA A 485 -3.23 -26.32 -2.39
C ALA A 485 -3.76 -27.63 -1.83
N ARG A 486 -2.92 -28.32 -1.05
CA ARG A 486 -3.34 -29.38 -0.12
C ARG A 486 -4.35 -28.78 0.85
N GLN A 487 -5.51 -29.41 0.97
CA GLN A 487 -6.63 -28.92 1.80
C GLN A 487 -6.45 -29.31 3.27
N SER A 488 -5.28 -28.99 3.84
CA SER A 488 -4.88 -29.23 5.22
C SER A 488 -4.19 -27.99 5.78
N LYS A 489 -4.48 -27.64 7.04
CA LYS A 489 -3.85 -26.52 7.75
C LYS A 489 -2.33 -26.54 7.67
N THR A 490 -1.73 -27.73 7.75
CA THR A 490 -0.28 -27.93 7.82
C THR A 490 0.48 -27.52 6.56
N PHE A 491 -0.15 -27.62 5.39
CA PHE A 491 0.51 -27.49 4.09
C PHE A 491 -0.12 -26.43 3.18
N GLU A 492 -1.31 -25.92 3.51
CA GLU A 492 -2.04 -25.03 2.61
C GLU A 492 -1.24 -23.77 2.25
N LEU A 493 -0.58 -23.14 3.23
CA LEU A 493 0.22 -21.94 2.96
C LEU A 493 1.52 -22.24 2.21
N GLU A 494 2.07 -23.44 2.34
CA GLU A 494 3.27 -23.86 1.60
C GLU A 494 2.96 -23.97 0.10
N ASP A 495 1.85 -24.63 -0.25
CA ASP A 495 1.46 -24.76 -1.65
C ASP A 495 0.98 -23.44 -2.25
N VAL A 496 0.26 -22.62 -1.48
CA VAL A 496 -0.22 -21.30 -1.94
C VAL A 496 0.93 -20.31 -2.12
N LEU A 497 1.96 -20.37 -1.28
CA LEU A 497 3.12 -19.49 -1.43
C LEU A 497 3.97 -19.90 -2.64
N LYS A 498 4.05 -21.21 -2.91
CA LYS A 498 4.83 -21.76 -4.02
C LYS A 498 4.20 -21.48 -5.39
N HIS A 499 2.87 -21.60 -5.48
CA HIS A 499 2.10 -21.54 -6.72
C HIS A 499 1.62 -20.12 -7.02
#